data_AF-A0A971LBV0-F1
#
_entry.id   AF-A0A971LBV0-F1
#
_cell.length_a   1.000
_cell.length_b   1.000
_cell.length_c   1.000
_cell.angle_alpha   90.00
_cell.angle_beta   90.00
_cell.angle_gamma   90.00
#
_symmetry.space_group_name_H-M   'P 1'
#
loop_
_entity.id
_entity.type
_entity.pdbx_description
1 polymer ?
#
loop_
_entity_poly.entity_id
_entity_poly.type
_entity_poly.pdbx_seq_one_letter_code
_entity_poly.pdbx_strand_id
1 'polypeptide(L)'
;MRRLTVTLLLVPLLAAVAAGTYSICAHAQLAWQGSFTGDYRLRLQDEQEFSHAAHRLTLQPEARLGPAKFTGEFSLDLQGQPAVGGPAGLSAYESIFPWNLEVREAYVEIYDFPLDRLDFRAGRQLIPWGTGDLVSPTDNINPLDLADFKDFGRRLGSDALQFSWYPGPVTVSAVYVPVFTPARLPAGWMDLFLPPEMAGLSGVLSEEKIRVDLPAATLQESAFGVKLAGRIGGYDLSISYLDGR
;
A
#
# COMPACT_ATOMS: atom_id res chain seq x y z
N MET A 1 25.64 -13.60 -24.99
CA MET A 1 24.25 -13.93 -24.59
C MET A 1 23.38 -12.70 -24.78
N ARG A 2 22.49 -12.70 -25.77
CA ARG A 2 21.59 -11.56 -26.04
C ARG A 2 20.27 -11.84 -25.32
N ARG A 3 19.98 -11.07 -24.28
CA ARG A 3 18.68 -11.06 -23.60
C ARG A 3 17.71 -10.28 -24.49
N LEU A 4 16.70 -10.94 -25.03
CA LEU A 4 15.58 -10.28 -25.68
C LEU A 4 14.40 -10.33 -24.71
N THR A 5 14.19 -9.24 -23.97
CA THR A 5 13.00 -9.06 -23.14
C THR A 5 11.88 -8.62 -24.07
N VAL A 6 11.02 -9.55 -24.49
CA VAL A 6 9.79 -9.20 -25.21
C VAL A 6 8.68 -9.04 -24.17
N THR A 7 8.52 -7.82 -23.68
CA THR A 7 7.34 -7.44 -22.89
C THR A 7 6.17 -7.29 -23.85
N LEU A 8 5.34 -8.33 -23.96
CA LEU A 8 4.11 -8.26 -24.73
C LEU A 8 3.05 -7.58 -23.85
N LEU A 9 3.04 -6.25 -23.89
CA LEU A 9 2.07 -5.40 -23.21
C LEU A 9 0.77 -5.47 -24.00
N LEU A 10 0.01 -6.54 -23.78
CA LEU A 10 -1.36 -6.63 -24.26
C LEU A 10 -2.17 -5.69 -23.35
N VAL A 11 -2.33 -4.44 -23.79
CA VAL A 11 -3.29 -3.50 -23.22
C VAL A 11 -4.66 -3.89 -23.79
N PRO A 12 -5.53 -4.61 -23.06
CA PRO A 12 -6.94 -4.49 -23.35
C PRO A 12 -7.34 -3.04 -23.03
N LEU A 13 -7.51 -2.27 -24.10
CA LEU A 13 -8.14 -0.97 -24.13
C LEU A 13 -9.64 -1.13 -23.76
N LEU A 14 -10.15 -0.21 -22.94
CA LEU A 14 -11.53 -0.05 -22.43
C LEU A 14 -11.97 -1.01 -21.31
N ALA A 15 -12.61 -0.55 -20.23
CA ALA A 15 -13.41 0.65 -20.08
C ALA A 15 -13.09 1.42 -18.80
N ALA A 16 -12.95 2.74 -18.92
CA ALA A 16 -13.30 3.64 -17.83
C ALA A 16 -14.74 3.30 -17.43
N VAL A 17 -14.96 2.82 -16.21
CA VAL A 17 -16.29 2.84 -15.62
C VAL A 17 -16.59 4.32 -15.39
N ALA A 18 -17.27 4.91 -16.37
CA ALA A 18 -17.80 6.24 -16.30
C ALA A 18 -18.71 6.35 -15.08
N ALA A 19 -18.36 7.29 -14.20
CA ALA A 19 -19.25 8.10 -13.36
C ALA A 19 -20.63 7.47 -13.07
N GLY A 20 -20.67 6.57 -12.09
CA GLY A 20 -21.91 6.27 -11.38
C GLY A 20 -22.20 7.34 -10.34
N THR A 21 -22.53 8.57 -10.76
CA THR A 21 -23.28 9.48 -9.89
C THR A 21 -24.73 9.00 -9.79
N TYR A 22 -25.39 9.37 -8.70
CA TYR A 22 -26.80 9.19 -8.33
C TYR A 22 -27.07 8.10 -7.28
N SER A 23 -26.84 8.47 -6.02
CA SER A 23 -27.73 8.08 -4.93
C SER A 23 -27.87 9.25 -3.95
N ILE A 24 -29.13 9.56 -3.68
CA ILE A 24 -29.65 10.78 -3.09
C ILE A 24 -29.49 10.71 -1.57
N CYS A 25 -28.46 11.36 -1.04
CA CYS A 25 -28.61 12.21 0.14
C CYS A 25 -28.35 13.62 -0.37
N ALA A 26 -29.30 14.53 -0.24
CA ALA A 26 -29.28 15.87 -0.87
C ALA A 26 -28.05 16.77 -0.52
N HIS A 27 -27.09 16.26 0.24
CA HIS A 27 -25.88 16.96 0.73
C HIS A 27 -24.58 16.15 0.57
N ALA A 28 -24.62 14.92 0.04
CA ALA A 28 -23.42 14.06 -0.07
C ALA A 28 -23.03 13.85 -1.54
N GLN A 29 -21.80 14.22 -1.91
CA GLN A 29 -21.23 13.92 -3.23
C GLN A 29 -20.45 12.62 -3.12
N LEU A 30 -20.89 11.59 -3.85
CA LEU A 30 -20.25 10.29 -3.88
C LEU A 30 -19.67 10.05 -5.27
N ALA A 31 -18.38 9.74 -5.33
CA ALA A 31 -17.66 9.35 -6.53
C ALA A 31 -17.01 7.98 -6.28
N TRP A 32 -16.96 7.16 -7.32
CA TRP A 32 -16.26 5.88 -7.30
C TRP A 32 -15.45 5.79 -8.57
N GLN A 33 -14.18 5.40 -8.43
CA GLN A 33 -13.34 5.03 -9.54
C GLN A 33 -12.65 3.71 -9.22
N GLY A 34 -11.93 3.15 -10.19
CA GLY A 34 -11.27 1.89 -10.00
C GLY A 34 -10.62 1.38 -11.28
N SER A 35 -9.97 0.23 -11.17
CA SER A 35 -9.34 -0.45 -12.29
C SER A 35 -9.48 -1.95 -12.15
N PHE A 36 -9.50 -2.64 -13.29
CA PHE A 36 -9.36 -4.08 -13.36
C PHE A 36 -8.13 -4.38 -14.21
N THR A 37 -7.21 -5.20 -13.69
CA THR A 37 -5.96 -5.55 -14.37
C THR A 37 -5.81 -7.06 -14.39
N GLY A 38 -5.44 -7.63 -15.54
CA GLY A 38 -5.04 -9.03 -15.67
C GLY A 38 -3.57 -9.12 -16.05
N ASP A 39 -2.80 -9.95 -15.33
CA ASP A 39 -1.40 -10.25 -15.63
C ASP A 39 -1.26 -11.73 -15.97
N TYR A 40 -0.78 -12.00 -17.19
CA TYR A 40 -0.50 -13.35 -17.68
C TYR A 40 0.95 -13.41 -18.15
N ARG A 41 1.73 -14.34 -17.59
CA ARG A 41 3.16 -14.46 -17.90
C ARG A 41 3.47 -15.84 -18.47
N LEU A 42 4.03 -15.85 -19.67
CA LEU A 42 4.50 -17.05 -20.36
C LEU A 42 6.02 -17.17 -20.24
N ARG A 43 6.50 -18.35 -19.88
CA ARG A 43 7.91 -18.70 -19.93
C ARG A 43 8.18 -19.44 -21.22
N LEU A 44 9.10 -18.93 -22.04
CA LEU A 44 9.37 -19.43 -23.40
C LEU A 44 10.58 -20.39 -23.47
N GLN A 45 10.92 -21.11 -22.39
CA GLN A 45 12.02 -22.09 -22.38
C GLN A 45 11.48 -23.52 -22.34
N ASP A 46 11.96 -24.35 -23.27
CA ASP A 46 11.76 -25.80 -23.47
C ASP A 46 10.30 -26.30 -23.57
N GLU A 47 9.44 -25.95 -22.63
CA GLU A 47 7.99 -26.17 -22.67
C GLU A 47 7.30 -24.82 -22.40
N GLN A 48 6.38 -24.41 -23.28
CA GLN A 48 5.71 -23.11 -23.17
C GLN A 48 4.76 -23.12 -21.96
N GLU A 49 5.28 -22.81 -20.77
CA GLU A 49 4.53 -22.84 -19.52
C GLU A 49 3.94 -21.47 -19.17
N PHE A 50 2.67 -21.47 -18.74
CA PHE A 50 2.09 -20.32 -18.04
C PHE A 50 2.68 -20.22 -16.64
N SER A 51 3.60 -19.27 -16.48
CA SER A 51 4.27 -19.00 -15.20
C SER A 51 3.44 -18.16 -14.23
N HIS A 52 2.43 -17.41 -14.71
CA HIS A 52 1.59 -16.57 -13.87
C HIS A 52 0.26 -16.25 -14.55
N ALA A 53 -0.82 -16.22 -13.77
CA ALA A 53 -2.11 -15.67 -14.14
C ALA A 53 -2.68 -15.01 -12.88
N ALA A 54 -3.02 -13.73 -12.93
CA ALA A 54 -3.61 -13.02 -11.80
C ALA A 54 -4.51 -11.88 -12.27
N HIS A 55 -5.50 -11.55 -11.45
CA HIS A 55 -6.38 -10.42 -11.65
C HIS A 55 -6.41 -9.55 -10.42
N ARG A 56 -6.41 -8.23 -10.63
CA ARG A 56 -6.60 -7.24 -9.57
C ARG A 56 -7.78 -6.36 -9.91
N LEU A 57 -8.73 -6.26 -9.00
CA LEU A 57 -9.78 -5.24 -9.02
C LEU A 57 -9.48 -4.22 -7.93
N THR A 58 -9.23 -2.98 -8.31
CA THR A 58 -9.07 -1.86 -7.36
C THR A 58 -10.29 -0.96 -7.41
N LEU A 59 -10.81 -0.58 -6.24
CA LEU A 59 -11.92 0.34 -6.06
C LEU A 59 -11.47 1.50 -5.17
N GLN A 60 -11.80 2.71 -5.58
CA GLN A 60 -11.43 3.95 -4.92
C GLN A 60 -12.67 4.82 -4.70
N PRO A 61 -13.49 4.54 -3.67
CA PRO A 61 -14.55 5.44 -3.26
C PRO A 61 -14.02 6.76 -2.71
N GLU A 62 -14.73 7.82 -3.06
CA GLU A 62 -14.63 9.13 -2.42
C GLU A 62 -16.04 9.62 -2.08
N ALA A 63 -16.26 10.06 -0.84
CA ALA A 63 -17.51 10.67 -0.43
C ALA A 63 -17.24 12.01 0.26
N ARG A 64 -18.01 13.05 -0.06
CA ARG A 64 -17.93 14.35 0.60
C ARG A 64 -19.26 14.71 1.23
N LEU A 65 -19.22 15.18 2.48
CA LEU A 65 -20.37 15.66 3.24
C LEU A 65 -19.95 16.91 4.02
N GLY A 66 -20.29 18.08 3.49
CA GLY A 66 -19.85 19.36 4.08
C GLY A 66 -18.32 19.47 4.12
N PRO A 67 -17.71 19.75 5.29
CA PRO A 67 -16.25 19.82 5.45
C PRO A 67 -15.59 18.45 5.55
N ALA A 68 -16.35 17.36 5.64
CA ALA A 68 -15.82 16.02 5.76
C ALA A 68 -15.69 15.33 4.40
N LYS A 69 -14.58 14.64 4.20
CA LYS A 69 -14.25 13.82 3.03
C LYS A 69 -13.83 12.42 3.49
N PHE A 70 -14.43 11.39 2.92
CA PHE A 70 -13.95 10.01 3.03
C PHE A 70 -13.19 9.64 1.76
N THR A 71 -12.07 8.96 1.94
CA THR A 71 -11.28 8.35 0.85
C THR A 71 -10.97 6.91 1.21
N GLY A 72 -11.20 6.00 0.26
CA GLY A 72 -10.81 4.61 0.38
C GLY A 72 -10.09 4.10 -0.86
N GLU A 73 -9.25 3.09 -0.69
CA GLU A 73 -8.65 2.29 -1.75
C GLU A 73 -8.64 0.81 -1.32
N PHE A 74 -9.39 0.00 -2.06
CA PHE A 74 -9.59 -1.42 -1.81
C PHE A 74 -9.14 -2.20 -3.04
N SER A 75 -8.28 -3.20 -2.85
CA SER A 75 -7.81 -4.07 -3.94
C SER A 75 -8.17 -5.53 -3.64
N LEU A 76 -8.89 -6.16 -4.56
CA LEU A 76 -9.15 -7.59 -4.56
C LEU A 76 -8.24 -8.26 -5.59
N ASP A 77 -7.31 -9.07 -5.10
CA ASP A 77 -6.42 -9.89 -5.90
C ASP A 77 -6.99 -11.30 -6.03
N LEU A 78 -7.14 -11.79 -7.26
CA LEU A 78 -7.52 -13.15 -7.59
C LEU A 78 -6.33 -13.82 -8.27
N GLN A 79 -5.79 -14.85 -7.65
CA GLN A 79 -4.70 -15.62 -8.25
C GLN A 79 -5.28 -16.71 -9.16
N GLY A 80 -4.72 -16.85 -10.35
CA GLY A 80 -5.13 -17.82 -11.37
C GLY A 80 -4.45 -19.17 -11.24
N GLN A 81 -3.68 -19.42 -10.18
CA GLN A 81 -3.06 -20.70 -9.89
C GLN A 81 -3.58 -21.27 -8.56
N PRO A 82 -4.14 -22.49 -8.55
CA PRO A 82 -4.51 -23.18 -7.32
C PRO A 82 -3.31 -23.39 -6.39
N ALA A 83 -3.48 -23.10 -5.11
CA ALA A 83 -2.49 -23.33 -4.04
C ALA A 83 -2.75 -24.68 -3.34
N VAL A 84 -2.93 -25.75 -4.12
CA VAL A 84 -3.31 -27.07 -3.59
C VAL A 84 -2.08 -27.98 -3.48
N GLY A 85 -1.65 -28.24 -2.24
CA GLY A 85 -0.54 -29.17 -1.94
C GLY A 85 -0.95 -30.64 -1.82
N GLY A 86 -2.26 -30.96 -1.81
CA GLY A 86 -2.76 -32.32 -1.67
C GLY A 86 -4.29 -32.40 -1.67
N PRO A 87 -4.89 -33.61 -1.61
CA PRO A 87 -6.34 -33.80 -1.78
C PRO A 87 -7.21 -33.01 -0.80
N ALA A 88 -6.73 -32.77 0.43
CA ALA A 88 -7.44 -31.95 1.41
C ALA A 88 -7.63 -30.49 0.96
N GLY A 89 -6.71 -29.94 0.16
CA GLY A 89 -6.85 -28.60 -0.41
C GLY A 89 -7.93 -28.52 -1.49
N LEU A 90 -8.37 -29.65 -2.07
CA LEU A 90 -9.45 -29.67 -3.07
C LEU A 90 -10.83 -29.47 -2.45
N SER A 91 -10.99 -29.64 -1.13
CA SER A 91 -12.25 -29.32 -0.46
C SER A 91 -12.38 -27.83 -0.11
N ALA A 92 -11.29 -27.07 -0.12
CA ALA A 92 -11.27 -25.66 0.22
C ALA A 92 -11.32 -24.81 -1.05
N TYR A 93 -12.39 -24.03 -1.22
CA TYR A 93 -12.59 -23.21 -2.43
C TYR A 93 -11.45 -22.20 -2.61
N GLU A 94 -11.01 -21.56 -1.53
CA GLU A 94 -9.90 -20.61 -1.48
C GLU A 94 -8.53 -21.22 -1.80
N SER A 95 -8.38 -22.54 -1.66
CA SER A 95 -7.15 -23.22 -2.11
C SER A 95 -7.17 -23.45 -3.62
N ILE A 96 -8.35 -23.63 -4.21
CA ILE A 96 -8.52 -23.76 -5.66
C ILE A 96 -8.51 -22.39 -6.35
N PHE A 97 -9.11 -21.38 -5.72
CA PHE A 97 -9.20 -20.00 -6.20
C PHE A 97 -8.68 -19.03 -5.14
N PRO A 98 -7.35 -18.91 -4.98
CA PRO A 98 -6.78 -18.04 -3.97
C PRO A 98 -7.10 -16.58 -4.25
N TRP A 99 -7.50 -15.86 -3.20
CA TRP A 99 -7.79 -14.43 -3.28
C TRP A 99 -7.25 -13.69 -2.05
N ASN A 100 -7.02 -12.39 -2.21
CA ASN A 100 -6.58 -11.50 -1.15
C ASN A 100 -7.32 -10.16 -1.25
N LEU A 101 -7.81 -9.64 -0.14
CA LEU A 101 -8.39 -8.30 -0.05
C LEU A 101 -7.41 -7.38 0.70
N GLU A 102 -6.96 -6.33 0.03
CA GLU A 102 -6.07 -5.33 0.57
C GLU A 102 -6.82 -4.00 0.74
N VAL A 103 -6.71 -3.41 1.94
CA VAL A 103 -7.19 -2.05 2.22
C VAL A 103 -5.96 -1.14 2.30
N ARG A 104 -5.70 -0.40 1.23
CA ARG A 104 -4.53 0.49 1.14
C ARG A 104 -4.77 1.80 1.85
N GLU A 105 -5.93 2.39 1.63
CA GLU A 105 -6.39 3.61 2.30
C GLU A 105 -7.85 3.46 2.71
N ALA A 106 -8.20 4.00 3.86
CA ALA A 106 -9.55 4.08 4.39
C ALA A 106 -9.54 5.11 5.52
N TYR A 107 -9.75 6.38 5.18
CA TYR A 107 -9.67 7.48 6.13
C TYR A 107 -10.75 8.52 5.90
N VAL A 108 -11.00 9.31 6.94
CA VAL A 108 -11.81 10.52 6.90
C VAL A 108 -10.90 11.72 7.13
N GLU A 109 -11.11 12.75 6.34
CA GLU A 109 -10.49 14.07 6.44
C GLU A 109 -11.59 15.10 6.72
N ILE A 110 -11.37 16.00 7.66
CA ILE A 110 -12.26 17.11 8.01
C ILE A 110 -11.44 18.39 7.82
N TYR A 111 -11.87 19.21 6.87
CA TYR A 111 -11.24 20.50 6.58
C TYR A 111 -11.66 21.54 7.61
N ASP A 112 -10.74 22.46 7.94
CA ASP A 112 -10.97 23.58 8.86
C ASP A 112 -11.52 23.14 10.24
N PHE A 113 -10.99 22.04 10.79
CA PHE A 113 -11.35 21.50 12.10
C PHE A 113 -10.12 21.10 12.93
N PRO A 114 -10.05 21.47 14.23
CA PRO A 114 -11.01 22.30 14.98
C PRO A 114 -10.89 23.82 14.77
N LEU A 115 -9.95 24.29 13.93
CA LEU A 115 -9.66 25.70 13.70
C LEU A 115 -9.58 25.99 12.20
N ASP A 116 -9.73 27.26 11.81
CA ASP A 116 -9.51 27.68 10.43
C ASP A 116 -8.09 27.32 9.96
N ARG A 117 -8.00 26.77 8.73
CA ARG A 117 -6.76 26.32 8.08
C ARG A 117 -6.08 25.15 8.80
N LEU A 118 -6.80 24.42 9.63
CA LEU A 118 -6.33 23.21 10.29
C LEU A 118 -7.17 22.03 9.79
N ASP A 119 -6.56 21.11 9.07
CA ASP A 119 -7.22 19.89 8.63
C ASP A 119 -6.94 18.77 9.62
N PHE A 120 -7.93 17.93 9.85
CA PHE A 120 -7.81 16.72 10.64
C PHE A 120 -8.08 15.50 9.77
N ARG A 121 -7.24 14.46 9.90
CA ARG A 121 -7.40 13.20 9.18
C ARG A 121 -7.23 12.02 10.12
N ALA A 122 -8.08 11.01 9.99
CA ALA A 122 -8.07 9.81 10.81
C ALA A 122 -8.41 8.55 10.02
N GLY A 123 -7.66 7.48 10.26
CA GLY A 123 -7.86 6.16 9.64
C GLY A 123 -6.59 5.65 8.98
N ARG A 124 -6.73 4.69 8.08
CA ARG A 124 -5.62 4.11 7.31
C ARG A 124 -5.27 5.00 6.13
N GLN A 125 -4.03 5.44 6.04
CA GLN A 125 -3.63 6.45 5.08
C GLN A 125 -2.18 6.31 4.65
N LEU A 126 -1.87 6.81 3.45
CA LEU A 126 -0.51 7.07 3.01
C LEU A 126 -0.13 8.52 3.36
N ILE A 127 0.84 8.67 4.25
CA ILE A 127 1.35 9.95 4.75
C ILE A 127 2.76 10.16 4.20
N PRO A 128 2.93 10.95 3.13
CA PRO A 128 4.26 11.25 2.60
C PRO A 128 5.07 12.09 3.59
N TRP A 129 5.96 11.45 4.34
CA TRP A 129 6.74 12.14 5.36
C TRP A 129 8.05 12.72 4.81
N GLY A 130 8.60 12.11 3.76
CA GLY A 130 9.78 12.59 3.04
C GLY A 130 9.48 13.44 1.79
N THR A 131 10.53 13.85 1.10
CA THR A 131 10.47 14.62 -0.17
C THR A 131 11.02 13.83 -1.36
N GLY A 132 11.58 12.64 -1.15
CA GLY A 132 12.09 11.79 -2.23
C GLY A 132 10.96 11.02 -2.92
N ASP A 133 11.03 10.88 -4.25
CA ASP A 133 9.95 10.29 -5.05
C ASP A 133 9.79 8.77 -4.83
N LEU A 134 10.86 7.99 -5.01
CA LEU A 134 10.81 6.52 -4.97
C LEU A 134 11.25 5.94 -3.62
N VAL A 135 12.33 6.49 -3.07
CA VAL A 135 12.87 6.07 -1.79
C VAL A 135 13.26 7.32 -1.04
N SER A 136 12.62 7.55 0.11
CA SER A 136 12.97 8.65 0.98
C SER A 136 13.41 8.10 2.34
N PRO A 137 14.66 8.38 2.79
CA PRO A 137 15.15 7.91 4.08
C PRO A 137 14.34 8.43 5.27
N THR A 138 13.70 9.59 5.10
CA THR A 138 12.86 10.23 6.12
C THR A 138 11.40 9.80 6.04
N ASP A 139 11.03 8.93 5.10
CA ASP A 139 9.66 8.46 4.96
C ASP A 139 9.47 7.13 5.68
N ASN A 140 9.24 7.25 6.97
CA ASN A 140 9.32 6.19 7.98
C ASN A 140 8.00 5.92 8.71
N ILE A 141 6.91 6.58 8.30
CA ILE A 141 5.54 6.39 8.84
C ILE A 141 4.84 5.21 8.16
N ASN A 142 4.95 5.14 6.83
CA ASN A 142 4.34 4.08 6.03
C ASN A 142 5.37 3.00 5.70
N PRO A 143 5.19 1.76 6.17
CA PRO A 143 6.13 0.68 5.88
C PRO A 143 6.07 0.26 4.40
N LEU A 144 7.15 -0.34 3.91
CA LEU A 144 7.24 -0.80 2.53
C LEU A 144 6.40 -2.06 2.30
N ASP A 145 5.79 -2.14 1.13
CA ASP A 145 5.25 -3.38 0.58
C ASP A 145 6.27 -3.95 -0.41
N LEU A 146 7.01 -4.96 0.02
CA LEU A 146 8.04 -5.63 -0.77
C LEU A 146 7.54 -6.94 -1.39
N ALA A 147 6.23 -7.21 -1.34
CA ALA A 147 5.67 -8.46 -1.85
C ALA A 147 5.91 -8.63 -3.37
N ASP A 148 5.84 -7.55 -4.13
CA ASP A 148 6.22 -7.52 -5.54
C ASP A 148 7.52 -6.76 -5.74
N PHE A 149 8.59 -7.48 -6.06
CA PHE A 149 9.90 -6.90 -6.32
C PHE A 149 9.93 -5.94 -7.52
N LYS A 150 8.92 -5.95 -8.39
CA LYS A 150 8.85 -5.02 -9.54
C LYS A 150 8.27 -3.67 -9.16
N ASP A 151 7.50 -3.59 -8.07
CA ASP A 151 6.84 -2.37 -7.62
C ASP A 151 7.65 -1.70 -6.51
N PHE A 152 8.88 -1.29 -6.87
CA PHE A 152 9.80 -0.64 -5.95
C PHE A 152 9.24 0.70 -5.46
N GLY A 153 9.15 0.85 -4.14
CA GLY A 153 8.65 2.07 -3.49
C GLY A 153 7.18 2.01 -3.10
N ARG A 154 6.47 0.91 -3.40
CA ARG A 154 5.11 0.70 -2.88
C ARG A 154 5.13 0.65 -1.35
N ARG A 155 4.11 1.28 -0.75
CA ARG A 155 3.94 1.36 0.70
C ARG A 155 2.56 0.89 1.14
N LEU A 156 2.51 0.40 2.37
CA LEU A 156 1.27 0.08 3.07
C LEU A 156 0.74 1.34 3.79
N GLY A 157 -0.58 1.47 3.83
CA GLY A 157 -1.23 2.47 4.67
C GLY A 157 -0.99 2.19 6.15
N SER A 158 -0.80 3.25 6.93
CA SER A 158 -0.69 3.18 8.39
C SER A 158 -1.94 3.77 9.01
N ASP A 159 -2.45 3.13 10.05
CA ASP A 159 -3.55 3.67 10.84
C ASP A 159 -3.01 4.82 11.69
N ALA A 160 -3.50 6.04 11.44
CA ALA A 160 -2.94 7.24 12.05
C ALA A 160 -3.99 8.34 12.23
N LEU A 161 -3.69 9.23 13.18
CA LEU A 161 -4.31 10.55 13.31
C LEU A 161 -3.32 11.59 12.79
N GLN A 162 -3.79 12.53 11.98
CA GLN A 162 -2.97 13.60 11.43
C GLN A 162 -3.68 14.95 11.56
N PHE A 163 -2.92 15.96 11.94
CA PHE A 163 -3.31 17.36 11.85
C PHE A 163 -2.37 18.09 10.88
N SER A 164 -2.92 18.90 9.99
CA SER A 164 -2.17 19.71 9.04
C SER A 164 -2.63 21.16 9.08
N TRP A 165 -1.76 22.06 9.53
CA TRP A 165 -2.03 23.49 9.67
C TRP A 165 -1.30 24.31 8.61
N TYR A 166 -2.00 25.29 8.02
CA TYR A 166 -1.46 26.13 6.93
C TYR A 166 -1.38 27.62 7.31
N PRO A 167 -0.42 28.04 8.16
CA PRO A 167 -0.23 29.45 8.51
C PRO A 167 0.53 30.23 7.41
N GLY A 168 0.00 30.26 6.19
CA GLY A 168 0.55 31.03 5.06
C GLY A 168 1.46 30.19 4.15
N PRO A 169 2.76 30.53 3.97
CA PRO A 169 3.65 29.85 3.02
C PRO A 169 4.27 28.54 3.54
N VAL A 170 3.90 28.13 4.75
CA VAL A 170 4.41 26.92 5.41
C VAL A 170 3.25 26.04 5.83
N THR A 171 3.53 24.75 5.93
CA THR A 171 2.63 23.71 6.43
C THR A 171 3.27 23.08 7.66
N VAL A 172 2.51 23.00 8.74
CA VAL A 172 2.88 22.28 9.96
C VAL A 172 2.00 21.04 10.06
N SER A 173 2.61 19.85 10.04
CA SER A 173 1.90 18.58 10.19
C SER A 173 2.31 17.90 11.48
N ALA A 174 1.33 17.36 12.20
CA ALA A 174 1.54 16.46 13.33
C ALA A 174 0.85 15.13 13.04
N VAL A 175 1.52 14.02 13.34
CA VAL A 175 1.02 12.66 13.11
C VAL A 175 1.16 11.83 14.37
N TYR A 176 0.17 11.01 14.64
CA TYR A 176 0.17 10.03 15.71
C TYR A 176 -0.24 8.66 15.15
N VAL A 177 0.61 7.65 15.36
CA VAL A 177 0.41 6.27 14.92
C VAL A 177 0.24 5.39 16.16
N PRO A 178 -0.98 4.96 16.50
CA PRO A 178 -1.23 4.20 17.72
C PRO A 178 -0.76 2.75 17.67
N VAL A 179 -0.67 2.15 16.49
CA VAL A 179 -0.36 0.72 16.31
C VAL A 179 0.70 0.57 15.23
N PHE A 180 1.74 -0.18 15.53
CA PHE A 180 2.82 -0.48 14.59
C PHE A 180 2.33 -1.37 13.44
N THR A 181 2.68 -0.98 12.21
CA THR A 181 2.46 -1.79 11.00
C THR A 181 3.80 -2.31 10.48
N PRO A 182 4.03 -3.64 10.40
CA PRO A 182 5.25 -4.19 9.83
C PRO A 182 5.29 -4.05 8.29
N ALA A 183 6.48 -4.09 7.72
CA ALA A 183 6.66 -4.21 6.27
C ALA A 183 6.22 -5.58 5.77
N ARG A 184 5.65 -5.63 4.57
CA ARG A 184 5.27 -6.89 3.92
C ARG A 184 6.47 -7.41 3.11
N LEU A 185 6.92 -8.61 3.44
CA LEU A 185 8.03 -9.28 2.74
C LEU A 185 7.50 -10.16 1.59
N PRO A 186 8.30 -10.39 0.54
CA PRO A 186 7.97 -11.38 -0.49
C PRO A 186 8.04 -12.80 0.09
N ALA A 187 7.27 -13.73 -0.50
CA ALA A 187 7.37 -15.14 -0.14
C ALA A 187 8.77 -15.68 -0.50
N GLY A 188 9.39 -16.45 0.40
CA GLY A 188 10.75 -16.96 0.21
C GLY A 188 11.80 -15.82 0.19
N TRP A 189 11.53 -14.71 0.88
CA TRP A 189 12.43 -13.56 0.90
C TRP A 189 13.85 -13.92 1.32
N MET A 190 14.05 -14.95 2.15
CA MET A 190 15.39 -15.39 2.56
C MET A 190 16.27 -15.75 1.36
N ASP A 191 15.70 -16.37 0.32
CA ASP A 191 16.42 -16.73 -0.92
C ASP A 191 16.91 -15.50 -1.69
N LEU A 192 16.25 -14.35 -1.52
CA LEU A 192 16.64 -13.09 -2.19
C LEU A 192 17.88 -12.45 -1.55
N PHE A 193 18.17 -12.75 -0.28
CA PHE A 193 19.27 -12.14 0.47
C PHE A 193 20.41 -13.11 0.77
N LEU A 194 20.21 -14.42 0.58
CA LEU A 194 21.26 -15.42 0.72
C LEU A 194 22.16 -15.44 -0.53
N PRO A 195 23.49 -15.50 -0.37
CA PRO A 195 24.39 -15.75 -1.48
C PRO A 195 24.01 -17.03 -2.24
N PRO A 196 24.21 -17.11 -3.57
CA PRO A 196 23.86 -18.29 -4.36
C PRO A 196 24.47 -19.59 -3.83
N GLU A 197 25.66 -19.51 -3.22
CA GLU A 197 26.37 -20.63 -2.59
C GLU A 197 25.66 -21.17 -1.35
N MET A 198 24.77 -20.38 -0.75
CA MET A 198 23.98 -20.70 0.44
C MET A 198 22.48 -20.86 0.16
N ALA A 199 22.02 -20.72 -1.10
CA ALA A 199 20.61 -20.88 -1.47
C ALA A 199 20.05 -22.27 -1.11
N GLY A 200 20.89 -23.31 -1.02
CA GLY A 200 20.50 -24.64 -0.56
C GLY A 200 20.27 -24.75 0.96
N LEU A 201 20.61 -23.72 1.74
CA LEU A 201 20.41 -23.67 3.19
C LEU A 201 19.04 -23.12 3.59
N SER A 202 18.24 -22.58 2.67
CA SER A 202 16.89 -22.08 2.97
C SER A 202 15.94 -23.17 3.45
N GLY A 203 16.15 -24.43 3.04
CA GLY A 203 15.45 -25.58 3.61
C GLY A 203 15.89 -25.93 5.05
N VAL A 204 17.06 -25.46 5.49
CA VAL A 204 17.61 -25.66 6.85
C VAL A 204 17.23 -24.49 7.77
N LEU A 205 17.26 -23.26 7.24
CA LEU A 205 16.78 -22.04 7.86
C LEU A 205 15.28 -21.87 7.57
N SER A 206 14.46 -22.73 8.18
CA SER A 206 13.02 -22.63 8.02
C SER A 206 12.51 -21.29 8.58
N GLU A 207 11.82 -20.50 7.73
CA GLU A 207 11.12 -19.27 8.13
C GLU A 207 10.20 -19.53 9.34
N GLU A 208 9.64 -20.74 9.47
CA GLU A 208 8.78 -21.15 10.58
C GLU A 208 9.47 -21.12 11.95
N LYS A 209 10.81 -21.16 11.99
CA LYS A 209 11.58 -21.07 13.24
C LYS A 209 11.90 -19.63 13.64
N ILE A 210 11.67 -18.66 12.76
CA ILE A 210 11.91 -17.24 13.04
C ILE A 210 10.70 -16.70 13.79
N ARG A 211 10.92 -16.19 14.99
CA ARG A 211 9.88 -15.50 15.77
C ARG A 211 9.93 -14.03 15.45
N VAL A 212 8.81 -13.49 14.99
CA VAL A 212 8.61 -12.05 14.85
C VAL A 212 8.12 -11.52 16.19
N ASP A 213 8.85 -10.58 16.77
CA ASP A 213 8.42 -9.84 17.95
C ASP A 213 7.84 -8.50 17.50
N LEU A 214 6.59 -8.23 17.84
CA LEU A 214 5.88 -7.02 17.45
C LEU A 214 5.69 -6.14 18.70
N PRO A 215 5.86 -4.81 18.57
CA PRO A 215 5.54 -3.90 19.66
C PRO A 215 4.10 -4.09 20.14
N ALA A 216 3.89 -3.94 21.45
CA ALA A 216 2.55 -4.02 22.02
C ALA A 216 1.73 -2.78 21.62
N ALA A 217 0.42 -2.93 21.39
CA ALA A 217 -0.47 -1.80 21.07
C ALA A 217 -0.76 -0.93 22.31
N THR A 218 0.25 -0.17 22.74
CA THR A 218 0.22 0.70 23.93
C THR A 218 0.64 2.12 23.58
N LEU A 219 0.36 3.10 24.45
CA LEU A 219 0.77 4.48 24.23
C LEU A 219 2.30 4.63 24.21
N GLN A 220 3.04 3.80 24.94
CA GLN A 220 4.50 3.84 25.00
C GLN A 220 5.16 3.39 23.69
N GLU A 221 4.55 2.43 23.01
CA GLU A 221 5.02 1.85 21.74
C GLU A 221 4.35 2.54 20.52
N SER A 222 3.69 3.68 20.75
CA SER A 222 3.10 4.48 19.68
C SER A 222 4.15 5.41 19.06
N ALA A 223 3.91 5.87 17.83
CA ALA A 223 4.78 6.84 17.18
C ALA A 223 4.12 8.21 17.06
N PHE A 224 4.93 9.26 17.22
CA PHE A 224 4.52 10.65 17.06
C PHE A 224 5.52 11.40 16.18
N GLY A 225 4.99 12.18 15.25
CA GLY A 225 5.79 12.95 14.30
C GLY A 225 5.33 14.38 14.16
N VAL A 226 6.29 15.28 13.97
CA VAL A 226 6.04 16.67 13.58
C VAL A 226 6.88 17.01 12.36
N LYS A 227 6.28 17.70 11.39
CA LYS A 227 6.94 18.17 10.17
C LYS A 227 6.57 19.63 9.91
N LEU A 228 7.57 20.43 9.59
CA LEU A 228 7.43 21.77 9.05
C LEU A 228 7.96 21.75 7.61
N ALA A 229 7.14 22.12 6.65
CA ALA A 229 7.53 22.19 5.24
C ALA A 229 7.07 23.50 4.61
N GLY A 230 7.82 24.03 3.67
CA GLY A 230 7.42 25.24 2.96
C GLY A 230 8.46 25.71 1.96
N ARG A 231 8.09 26.76 1.22
CA ARG A 231 8.95 27.34 0.18
C ARG A 231 9.50 28.68 0.64
N ILE A 232 10.82 28.79 0.71
CA ILE A 232 11.52 30.01 1.15
C ILE A 232 12.53 30.42 0.08
N GLY A 233 12.38 31.62 -0.48
CA GLY A 233 13.35 32.18 -1.45
C GLY A 233 13.51 31.37 -2.73
N GLY A 234 12.47 30.63 -3.15
CA GLY A 234 12.49 29.77 -4.33
C GLY A 234 12.88 28.31 -4.07
N TYR A 235 13.38 27.99 -2.87
CA TYR A 235 13.76 26.64 -2.44
C TYR A 235 12.65 25.97 -1.64
N ASP A 236 12.48 24.66 -1.84
CA ASP A 236 11.59 23.83 -1.03
C ASP A 236 12.38 23.21 0.12
N LEU A 237 11.95 23.50 1.35
CA LEU A 237 12.62 23.06 2.57
C LEU A 237 11.63 22.30 3.45
N SER A 238 12.13 21.26 4.11
CA SER A 238 11.38 20.59 5.16
C SER A 238 12.28 20.16 6.30
N ILE A 239 11.73 20.22 7.51
CA ILE A 239 12.32 19.72 8.74
C ILE A 239 11.27 18.81 9.36
N SER A 240 11.65 17.58 9.69
CA SER A 240 10.76 16.63 10.33
C SER A 240 11.45 15.91 11.48
N TYR A 241 10.64 15.50 12.45
CA TYR A 241 11.01 14.66 13.57
C TYR A 241 9.95 13.58 13.70
N LEU A 242 10.37 12.34 13.90
CA LEU A 242 9.50 11.21 14.23
C LEU A 242 10.15 10.47 15.38
N ASP A 243 9.38 10.23 16.44
CA ASP A 243 9.77 9.46 17.61
C ASP A 243 8.79 8.32 17.84
N GLY A 244 9.28 7.28 18.51
CA GLY A 244 8.54 6.06 18.79
C GLY A 244 8.80 4.95 17.79
N ARG A 245 8.42 3.74 18.23
CA ARG A 245 8.24 2.47 17.51
C ARG A 245 8.06 1.35 18.51
#